data_AF-A0A8H7GAI8-F1
#
_entry.id   AF-A0A8H7GAI8-F1
#
_cell.length_a   1.000
_cell.length_b   1.000
_cell.length_c   1.000
_cell.angle_alpha   90.00
_cell.angle_beta   90.00
_cell.angle_gamma   90.00
#
_symmetry.space_group_name_H-M   'P 1'
#
loop_
_entity.id
_entity.type
_entity.pdbx_description
1 polymer ?
#
loop_
_entity_poly.entity_id
_entity_poly.type
_entity_poly.pdbx_seq_one_letter_code
_entity_poly.pdbx_strand_id
1 'polypeptide(L)'
;MSSADQLVLLLQCCMQLTSLDLCIEAFTDINFPSVTLDSLETLRLTIDRQGLGIYLAISEKWSLPSLRNVILTEKKLQPVDLETAQREKFFAKFGPALKYLNMRPLAIPMYLVPTFAIDVQKLLVLCPTLEHLAISPMCVRGWPMTLSHPTLKWVDVWDSGDPRNTLFEQDSEYFPARLPSLQRLRRLDGRTAGLPPHTDWPSVLPPWMQLADTEQEYHYSGIIVRQTPTLLYRVDVTDIDWNDAVDAAGTEYDSSEDSSYVPPEDSDDSFDSDEERQEIDYDTGLLFSNEGA
;
A
#
# COMPACT_ATOMS: atom_id res chain seq x y z
N MET A 1 -32.89 15.91 -5.46
CA MET A 1 -31.69 15.57 -6.24
C MET A 1 -30.70 14.99 -5.26
N SER A 2 -30.28 13.75 -5.46
CA SER A 2 -29.25 13.15 -4.59
C SER A 2 -27.89 13.82 -4.86
N SER A 3 -26.95 13.72 -3.92
CA SER A 3 -25.57 14.19 -4.13
C SER A 3 -24.92 13.50 -5.35
N ALA A 4 -25.31 12.26 -5.65
CA ALA A 4 -24.87 11.53 -6.84
C ALA A 4 -25.38 12.20 -8.12
N ASP A 5 -26.65 12.58 -8.18
CA ASP A 5 -27.23 13.27 -9.36
C ASP A 5 -26.55 14.61 -9.63
N GLN A 6 -26.20 15.35 -8.56
CA GLN A 6 -25.46 16.61 -8.68
C GLN A 6 -24.06 16.40 -9.25
N LEU A 7 -23.36 15.36 -8.79
CA LEU A 7 -22.05 14.99 -9.32
C LEU A 7 -22.11 14.70 -10.82
N VAL A 8 -23.15 14.03 -11.30
CA VAL A 8 -23.34 13.77 -12.75
C VAL A 8 -23.42 15.04 -13.55
N LEU A 9 -24.31 15.94 -13.15
CA LEU A 9 -24.54 17.17 -13.89
C LEU A 9 -23.25 17.98 -13.98
N LEU A 10 -22.48 18.00 -12.89
CA LEU A 10 -21.16 18.62 -12.87
C LEU A 10 -20.18 17.91 -13.82
N LEU A 11 -20.05 16.59 -13.71
CA LEU A 11 -19.13 15.81 -14.54
C LEU A 11 -19.48 15.90 -16.03
N GLN A 12 -20.77 15.92 -16.39
CA GLN A 12 -21.24 16.10 -17.76
C GLN A 12 -20.94 17.50 -18.31
N CYS A 13 -20.85 18.52 -17.48
CA CYS A 13 -20.42 19.85 -17.93
C CYS A 13 -18.91 19.97 -18.10
N CYS A 14 -18.13 19.06 -17.52
CA CYS A 14 -16.67 19.12 -17.48
C CYS A 14 -16.03 18.24 -18.56
N MET A 15 -16.32 18.50 -19.83
CA MET A 15 -15.81 17.69 -20.97
C MET A 15 -14.28 17.66 -21.10
N GLN A 16 -13.59 18.65 -20.52
CA GLN A 16 -12.13 18.76 -20.53
C GLN A 16 -11.50 18.37 -19.18
N LEU A 17 -12.23 17.68 -18.31
CA LEU A 17 -11.72 17.26 -17.01
C LEU A 17 -10.59 16.25 -17.18
N THR A 18 -9.37 16.63 -16.80
CA THR A 18 -8.19 15.75 -16.89
C THR A 18 -7.88 15.03 -15.59
N SER A 19 -8.31 15.58 -14.45
CA SER A 19 -8.12 14.98 -13.14
C SER A 19 -9.38 15.09 -12.29
N LEU A 20 -9.71 14.01 -11.59
CA LEU A 20 -10.85 13.91 -10.69
C LEU A 20 -10.40 13.29 -9.37
N ASP A 21 -10.70 13.98 -8.28
CA ASP A 21 -10.46 13.52 -6.91
C ASP A 21 -11.82 13.30 -6.22
N LEU A 22 -12.08 12.07 -5.81
CA LEU A 22 -13.31 11.67 -5.14
C LEU A 22 -13.00 11.18 -3.73
N CYS A 23 -13.63 11.81 -2.74
CA CYS A 23 -13.69 11.29 -1.38
C CYS A 23 -15.06 10.64 -1.17
N ILE A 24 -15.07 9.35 -0.86
CA ILE A 24 -16.28 8.54 -0.71
C ILE A 24 -16.32 7.95 0.69
N GLU A 25 -17.17 8.53 1.53
CA GLU A 25 -17.35 8.07 2.92
C GLU A 25 -18.26 6.83 2.99
N ALA A 26 -19.32 6.81 2.18
CA ALA A 26 -20.24 5.70 2.06
C ALA A 26 -20.77 5.62 0.62
N PHE A 27 -21.05 4.40 0.16
CA PHE A 27 -21.57 4.17 -1.17
C PHE A 27 -22.78 3.24 -1.12
N THR A 28 -23.91 3.68 -1.68
CA THR A 28 -25.11 2.84 -1.87
C THR A 28 -25.45 2.80 -3.36
N ASP A 29 -25.59 1.58 -3.88
CA ASP A 29 -25.51 1.26 -5.32
C ASP A 29 -26.74 1.71 -6.15
N ILE A 30 -27.78 2.24 -5.50
CA ILE A 30 -29.13 2.24 -6.06
C ILE A 30 -29.25 3.11 -7.32
N ASN A 31 -28.41 4.13 -7.52
CA ASN A 31 -28.47 5.01 -8.69
C ASN A 31 -27.09 5.53 -9.13
N PHE A 32 -26.08 4.66 -9.25
CA PHE A 32 -24.79 5.14 -9.77
C PHE A 32 -24.87 5.48 -11.27
N PRO A 33 -24.49 6.70 -11.65
CA PRO A 33 -24.78 7.23 -12.96
C PRO A 33 -23.76 6.81 -14.01
N SER A 34 -24.22 6.70 -15.26
CA SER A 34 -23.35 6.50 -16.41
C SER A 34 -22.73 7.82 -16.86
N VAL A 35 -21.41 7.87 -16.93
CA VAL A 35 -20.64 9.06 -17.30
C VAL A 35 -19.52 8.66 -18.26
N THR A 36 -19.31 9.46 -19.29
CA THR A 36 -18.15 9.36 -20.17
C THR A 36 -17.25 10.56 -19.92
N LEU A 37 -16.00 10.31 -19.56
CA LEU A 37 -14.99 11.35 -19.32
C LEU A 37 -13.80 11.09 -20.25
N ASP A 38 -13.94 11.53 -21.51
CA ASP A 38 -12.99 11.21 -22.57
C ASP A 38 -11.60 11.79 -22.35
N SER A 39 -11.49 12.89 -21.61
CA SER A 39 -10.21 13.55 -21.30
C SER A 39 -9.66 13.22 -19.92
N LEU A 40 -10.32 12.39 -19.11
CA LEU A 40 -9.86 12.09 -17.76
C LEU A 40 -8.63 11.18 -17.79
N GLU A 41 -7.49 11.71 -17.36
CA GLU A 41 -6.22 11.01 -17.31
C GLU A 41 -5.89 10.50 -15.91
N THR A 42 -6.33 11.21 -14.87
CA THR A 42 -5.99 10.91 -13.47
C THR A 42 -7.25 10.79 -12.62
N LEU A 43 -7.43 9.62 -11.99
CA LEU A 43 -8.48 9.36 -11.02
C LEU A 43 -7.88 9.12 -9.64
N ARG A 44 -8.21 9.98 -8.68
CA ARG A 44 -7.91 9.77 -7.26
C ARG A 44 -9.18 9.37 -6.52
N LEU A 45 -9.11 8.24 -5.81
CA LEU A 45 -10.18 7.73 -4.98
C LEU A 45 -9.69 7.63 -3.53
N THR A 46 -10.35 8.36 -2.65
CA THR A 46 -10.23 8.20 -1.20
C THR A 46 -11.51 7.54 -0.71
N ILE A 47 -11.41 6.31 -0.21
CA ILE A 47 -12.59 5.48 0.12
C ILE A 47 -12.57 5.16 1.61
N ASP A 48 -13.65 5.50 2.32
CA ASP A 48 -13.89 5.08 3.70
C ASP A 48 -14.72 3.78 3.72
N ARG A 49 -14.67 3.07 4.86
CA ARG A 49 -15.26 1.77 5.22
C ARG A 49 -16.35 1.21 4.30
N GLN A 50 -17.39 1.98 4.00
CA GLN A 50 -18.61 1.52 3.29
C GLN A 50 -18.63 1.90 1.80
N GLY A 51 -17.54 2.44 1.25
CA GLY A 51 -17.50 3.00 -0.10
C GLY A 51 -17.10 2.03 -1.22
N LEU A 52 -16.73 0.78 -0.91
CA LEU A 52 -16.01 -0.10 -1.86
C LEU A 52 -16.82 -0.54 -3.08
N GLY A 53 -18.16 -0.54 -2.97
CA GLY A 53 -19.04 -0.74 -4.13
C GLY A 53 -18.77 0.24 -5.28
N ILE A 54 -18.10 1.37 -5.00
CA ILE A 54 -17.68 2.32 -6.02
C ILE A 54 -16.81 1.70 -7.11
N TYR A 55 -15.92 0.74 -6.78
CA TYR A 55 -15.06 0.12 -7.79
C TYR A 55 -15.90 -0.57 -8.85
N LEU A 56 -16.87 -1.37 -8.42
CA LEU A 56 -17.81 -2.04 -9.30
C LEU A 56 -18.64 -1.04 -10.09
N ALA A 57 -19.17 -0.01 -9.41
CA ALA A 57 -20.04 0.97 -10.03
C ALA A 57 -19.33 1.81 -11.11
N ILE A 58 -18.11 2.31 -10.84
CA ILE A 58 -17.27 2.99 -11.85
C ILE A 58 -16.97 2.03 -13.01
N SER A 59 -16.63 0.77 -12.69
CA SER A 59 -16.34 -0.23 -13.72
C SER A 59 -17.53 -0.54 -14.62
N GLU A 60 -18.76 -0.46 -14.13
CA GLU A 60 -19.94 -0.74 -14.94
C GLU A 60 -20.47 0.49 -15.67
N LYS A 61 -20.42 1.65 -15.01
CA LYS A 61 -21.14 2.84 -15.46
C LYS A 61 -20.25 3.86 -16.15
N TRP A 62 -18.95 3.90 -15.85
CA TRP A 62 -18.07 4.95 -16.38
C TRP A 62 -17.25 4.48 -17.57
N SER A 63 -17.09 5.37 -18.54
CA SER A 63 -16.16 5.23 -19.66
C SER A 63 -15.02 6.23 -19.51
N LEU A 64 -13.80 5.72 -19.31
CA LEU A 64 -12.60 6.51 -19.01
C LEU A 64 -11.46 6.14 -19.99
N PRO A 65 -11.63 6.35 -21.30
CA PRO A 65 -10.70 5.84 -22.32
C PRO A 65 -9.28 6.42 -22.21
N SER A 66 -9.16 7.62 -21.65
CA SER A 66 -7.87 8.31 -21.45
C SER A 66 -7.26 8.09 -20.08
N LEU A 67 -7.85 7.25 -19.21
CA LEU A 67 -7.32 7.03 -17.88
C LEU A 67 -5.93 6.38 -17.95
N ARG A 68 -4.95 7.00 -17.32
CA ARG A 68 -3.56 6.52 -17.23
C ARG A 68 -3.05 6.43 -15.80
N ASN A 69 -3.61 7.22 -14.89
CA ASN A 69 -3.11 7.36 -13.53
C ASN A 69 -4.24 7.07 -12.54
N VAL A 70 -4.00 6.16 -11.60
CA VAL A 70 -4.94 5.82 -10.55
C VAL A 70 -4.27 5.93 -9.19
N ILE A 71 -4.88 6.67 -8.28
CA ILE A 71 -4.39 6.86 -6.90
C ILE A 71 -5.49 6.42 -5.94
N LEU A 72 -5.25 5.35 -5.20
CA LEU A 72 -6.20 4.72 -4.28
C LEU A 72 -5.71 4.90 -2.85
N THR A 73 -6.53 5.56 -2.05
CA THR A 73 -6.36 5.68 -0.60
C THR A 73 -7.57 5.07 0.09
N GLU A 74 -7.41 3.91 0.74
CA GLU A 74 -8.54 3.27 1.44
C GLU A 74 -8.38 3.35 2.96
N LYS A 75 -9.45 3.74 3.64
CA LYS A 75 -9.56 3.79 5.10
C LYS A 75 -10.41 2.60 5.55
N LYS A 76 -9.78 1.43 5.71
CA LYS A 76 -10.50 0.20 6.05
C LYS A 76 -10.20 -0.29 7.47
N LEU A 77 -11.20 -0.91 8.09
CA LEU A 77 -11.10 -1.51 9.43
C LEU A 77 -11.22 -3.04 9.48
N GLN A 78 -11.66 -3.73 8.42
CA GLN A 78 -11.85 -5.20 8.45
C GLN A 78 -11.73 -5.82 7.06
N PRO A 79 -10.99 -6.91 6.83
CA PRO A 79 -10.93 -7.61 5.53
C PRO A 79 -12.25 -8.35 5.22
N VAL A 80 -12.74 -8.28 3.98
CA VAL A 80 -13.90 -9.07 3.49
C VAL A 80 -13.61 -9.51 2.05
N ASP A 81 -13.66 -10.82 1.78
CA ASP A 81 -13.24 -11.42 0.49
C ASP A 81 -14.03 -10.92 -0.74
N LEU A 82 -15.32 -10.59 -0.56
CA LEU A 82 -16.22 -10.09 -1.62
C LEU A 82 -15.68 -8.84 -2.35
N GLU A 83 -14.84 -8.07 -1.68
CA GLU A 83 -14.35 -6.79 -2.20
C GLU A 83 -13.14 -6.94 -3.13
N THR A 84 -12.40 -8.05 -3.02
CA THR A 84 -11.27 -8.32 -3.91
C THR A 84 -11.75 -8.44 -5.36
N ALA A 85 -12.89 -9.10 -5.58
CA ALA A 85 -13.49 -9.25 -6.91
C ALA A 85 -13.90 -7.89 -7.54
N GLN A 86 -14.35 -6.92 -6.73
CA GLN A 86 -14.74 -5.60 -7.23
C GLN A 86 -13.52 -4.82 -7.75
N ARG A 87 -12.40 -4.86 -7.02
CA ARG A 87 -11.12 -4.24 -7.44
C ARG A 87 -10.59 -4.91 -8.69
N GLU A 88 -10.61 -6.25 -8.75
CA GLU A 88 -10.18 -6.99 -9.93
C GLU A 88 -10.98 -6.61 -11.17
N LYS A 89 -12.31 -6.44 -11.05
CA LYS A 89 -13.15 -5.98 -12.17
C LYS A 89 -12.81 -4.55 -12.60
N PHE A 90 -12.46 -3.68 -11.65
CA PHE A 90 -11.96 -2.33 -11.94
C PHE A 90 -10.65 -2.34 -12.71
N PHE A 91 -9.65 -3.08 -12.22
CA PHE A 91 -8.36 -3.20 -12.90
C PHE A 91 -8.46 -3.97 -14.22
N ALA A 92 -9.35 -4.95 -14.34
CA ALA A 92 -9.58 -5.63 -15.62
C ALA A 92 -10.13 -4.68 -16.69
N LYS A 93 -10.96 -3.70 -16.30
CA LYS A 93 -11.50 -2.71 -17.25
C LYS A 93 -10.51 -1.61 -17.60
N PHE A 94 -9.84 -1.03 -16.62
CA PHE A 94 -9.04 0.18 -16.82
C PHE A 94 -7.53 -0.05 -16.79
N GLY A 95 -7.07 -1.13 -16.16
CA GLY A 95 -5.67 -1.54 -16.04
C GLY A 95 -4.88 -1.61 -17.35
N PRO A 96 -5.45 -2.10 -18.48
CA PRO A 96 -4.72 -2.21 -19.75
C PRO A 96 -4.11 -0.92 -20.30
N ALA A 97 -4.56 0.25 -19.84
CA ALA A 97 -4.03 1.54 -20.26
C ALA A 97 -3.31 2.30 -19.12
N LEU A 98 -3.30 1.75 -17.89
CA LEU A 98 -2.66 2.42 -16.76
C LEU A 98 -1.15 2.45 -16.93
N LYS A 99 -0.55 3.60 -16.62
CA LYS A 99 0.88 3.83 -16.55
C LYS A 99 1.36 4.06 -15.13
N TYR A 100 0.50 4.64 -14.29
CA TYR A 100 0.79 4.92 -12.90
C TYR A 100 -0.31 4.39 -11.99
N LEU A 101 0.10 3.69 -10.93
CA LEU A 101 -0.79 3.19 -9.89
C LEU A 101 -0.19 3.47 -8.51
N ASN A 102 -0.93 4.18 -7.67
CA ASN A 102 -0.62 4.40 -6.27
C ASN A 102 -1.67 3.74 -5.38
N MET A 103 -1.27 2.86 -4.46
CA MET A 103 -2.15 2.16 -3.54
C MET A 103 -1.60 2.25 -2.12
N ARG A 104 -2.40 2.84 -1.23
CA ARG A 104 -1.99 3.06 0.15
C ARG A 104 -3.20 3.02 1.09
N PRO A 105 -3.05 2.51 2.31
CA PRO A 105 -4.05 2.75 3.33
C PRO A 105 -4.04 4.23 3.72
N LEU A 106 -5.18 4.77 4.14
CA LEU A 106 -5.17 5.99 4.92
C LEU A 106 -4.52 5.66 6.27
N ALA A 107 -3.45 6.36 6.63
CA ALA A 107 -2.67 6.10 7.85
C ALA A 107 -3.58 6.22 9.08
N ILE A 108 -4.09 5.08 9.53
CA ILE A 108 -4.68 4.93 10.86
C ILE A 108 -3.60 4.21 11.68
N PRO A 109 -3.29 4.68 12.91
CA PRO A 109 -2.39 4.01 13.83
C PRO A 109 -2.94 2.66 14.36
N MET A 110 -3.74 1.93 13.58
CA MET A 110 -4.22 0.59 13.93
C MET A 110 -3.31 -0.44 13.27
N TYR A 111 -2.24 -0.76 13.99
CA TYR A 111 -1.04 -1.51 13.57
C TYR A 111 -1.25 -2.95 13.08
N LEU A 112 -2.48 -3.43 12.84
CA LEU A 112 -2.71 -4.88 12.74
C LEU A 112 -3.82 -5.31 11.77
N VAL A 113 -4.48 -4.41 11.06
CA VAL A 113 -5.52 -4.84 10.12
C VAL A 113 -5.02 -4.68 8.69
N PRO A 114 -4.73 -5.80 7.98
CA PRO A 114 -4.54 -5.76 6.54
C PRO A 114 -5.75 -5.08 5.93
N THR A 115 -5.56 -3.91 5.34
CA THR A 115 -6.70 -3.09 4.94
C THR A 115 -7.36 -3.68 3.70
N PHE A 116 -6.58 -4.18 2.75
CA PHE A 116 -7.12 -4.80 1.54
C PHE A 116 -6.00 -5.53 0.82
N ALA A 117 -5.91 -6.84 1.02
CA ALA A 117 -4.80 -7.61 0.51
C ALA A 117 -5.06 -8.00 -0.95
N ILE A 118 -4.38 -7.37 -1.92
CA ILE A 118 -4.40 -7.77 -3.33
C ILE A 118 -3.20 -8.68 -3.65
N ASP A 119 -3.41 -9.66 -4.54
CA ASP A 119 -2.29 -10.35 -5.19
C ASP A 119 -1.65 -9.37 -6.18
N VAL A 120 -0.44 -8.90 -5.86
CA VAL A 120 0.28 -7.91 -6.68
C VAL A 120 0.62 -8.47 -8.05
N GLN A 121 0.97 -9.75 -8.17
CA GLN A 121 1.28 -10.33 -9.47
C GLN A 121 0.04 -10.40 -10.36
N LYS A 122 -1.12 -10.73 -9.79
CA LYS A 122 -2.41 -10.67 -10.49
C LYS A 122 -2.76 -9.24 -10.92
N LEU A 123 -2.55 -8.26 -10.05
CA LEU A 123 -2.74 -6.84 -10.37
C LEU A 123 -1.85 -6.40 -11.54
N LEU A 124 -0.58 -6.77 -11.54
CA LEU A 124 0.38 -6.47 -12.60
C LEU A 124 -0.04 -7.11 -13.94
N VAL A 125 -0.59 -8.33 -13.92
CA VAL A 125 -1.15 -8.97 -15.13
C VAL A 125 -2.32 -8.17 -15.71
N LEU A 126 -3.15 -7.57 -14.86
CA LEU A 126 -4.26 -6.71 -15.30
C LEU A 126 -3.79 -5.33 -15.80
N CYS A 127 -2.55 -4.93 -15.49
CA CYS A 127 -2.00 -3.62 -15.82
C CYS A 127 -0.72 -3.72 -16.69
N PRO A 128 -0.75 -4.37 -17.88
CA PRO A 128 0.45 -4.69 -18.66
C PRO A 128 1.28 -3.48 -19.13
N THR A 129 0.71 -2.27 -19.13
CA THR A 129 1.38 -1.03 -19.52
C THR A 129 1.93 -0.23 -18.34
N LEU A 130 1.82 -0.75 -17.11
CA LEU A 130 2.20 -0.04 -15.90
C LEU A 130 3.71 0.24 -15.87
N GLU A 131 4.07 1.52 -15.82
CA GLU A 131 5.45 1.98 -15.77
C GLU A 131 5.89 2.28 -14.33
N HIS A 132 4.95 2.69 -13.47
CA HIS A 132 5.22 3.10 -12.09
C HIS A 132 4.18 2.54 -11.12
N LEU A 133 4.64 1.80 -10.12
CA LEU A 133 3.83 1.29 -9.01
C LEU A 133 4.29 1.93 -7.70
N ALA A 134 3.41 2.64 -7.01
CA ALA A 134 3.59 3.06 -5.62
C ALA A 134 2.64 2.24 -4.74
N ILE A 135 3.14 1.44 -3.80
CA ILE A 135 2.31 0.51 -3.05
C ILE A 135 2.73 0.38 -1.59
N SER A 136 1.75 0.32 -0.70
CA SER A 136 1.98 -0.03 0.71
C SER A 136 1.98 -1.55 0.90
N PRO A 137 2.89 -2.12 1.69
CA PRO A 137 2.86 -3.54 2.08
C PRO A 137 1.53 -3.98 2.69
N MET A 138 0.81 -3.06 3.34
CA MET A 138 -0.52 -3.30 3.92
C MET A 138 -1.60 -3.56 2.87
N CYS A 139 -1.33 -3.25 1.61
CA CYS A 139 -2.21 -3.50 0.47
C CYS A 139 -1.95 -4.85 -0.20
N VAL A 140 -0.96 -5.63 0.24
CA VAL A 140 -0.47 -6.82 -0.47
C VAL A 140 -0.79 -8.09 0.31
N ARG A 141 -1.38 -9.10 -0.35
CA ARG A 141 -1.66 -10.40 0.25
C ARG A 141 -0.45 -11.32 0.17
N GLY A 142 0.52 -11.09 1.05
CA GLY A 142 1.80 -11.79 0.99
C GLY A 142 2.59 -11.32 -0.23
N TRP A 143 3.80 -10.86 0.01
CA TRP A 143 4.66 -10.43 -1.09
C TRP A 143 5.04 -11.66 -1.92
N PRO A 144 4.78 -11.66 -3.23
CA PRO A 144 5.16 -12.78 -4.05
C PRO A 144 6.69 -12.87 -4.08
N MET A 145 7.21 -14.09 -3.93
CA MET A 145 8.65 -14.35 -4.00
C MET A 145 9.29 -13.86 -5.29
N THR A 146 8.53 -13.77 -6.40
CA THR A 146 9.04 -13.18 -7.65
C THR A 146 7.98 -12.27 -8.24
N LEU A 147 8.39 -11.06 -8.63
CA LEU A 147 7.58 -10.13 -9.40
C LEU A 147 8.06 -10.09 -10.84
N SER A 148 7.11 -10.14 -11.76
CA SER A 148 7.38 -10.10 -13.19
C SER A 148 6.47 -9.07 -13.86
N HIS A 149 7.08 -8.13 -14.56
CA HIS A 149 6.37 -7.12 -15.33
C HIS A 149 7.27 -6.55 -16.43
N PRO A 150 6.82 -6.51 -17.71
CA PRO A 150 7.69 -6.13 -18.82
C PRO A 150 8.03 -4.64 -18.83
N THR A 151 7.13 -3.79 -18.36
CA THR A 151 7.21 -2.32 -18.56
C THR A 151 7.44 -1.54 -17.26
N LEU A 152 7.48 -2.21 -16.11
CA LEU A 152 7.61 -1.55 -14.81
C LEU A 152 9.03 -0.98 -14.66
N LYS A 153 9.13 0.34 -14.55
CA LYS A 153 10.40 1.08 -14.44
C LYS A 153 10.66 1.56 -13.02
N TRP A 154 9.60 1.90 -12.29
CA TRP A 154 9.71 2.50 -10.97
C TRP A 154 8.79 1.82 -9.97
N VAL A 155 9.36 1.48 -8.82
CA VAL A 155 8.61 0.94 -7.69
C VAL A 155 8.86 1.83 -6.49
N ASP A 156 7.80 2.41 -5.95
CA ASP A 156 7.82 3.13 -4.69
C ASP A 156 7.09 2.29 -3.63
N VAL A 157 7.71 2.08 -2.47
CA VAL A 157 7.13 1.32 -1.36
C VAL A 157 6.83 2.26 -0.20
N TRP A 158 5.57 2.34 0.21
CA TRP A 158 5.18 3.08 1.41
C TRP A 158 5.61 2.33 2.66
N ASP A 159 6.54 2.91 3.40
CA ASP A 159 7.13 2.32 4.59
C ASP A 159 6.58 2.96 5.86
N SER A 160 6.04 2.15 6.76
CA SER A 160 5.50 2.63 8.03
C SER A 160 6.57 2.91 9.09
N GLY A 161 7.85 2.60 8.83
CA GLY A 161 8.94 2.79 9.79
C GLY A 161 8.72 2.07 11.13
N ASP A 162 7.91 1.02 11.15
CA ASP A 162 7.70 0.20 12.34
C ASP A 162 8.85 -0.82 12.38
N PRO A 163 9.74 -0.78 13.39
CA PRO A 163 10.86 -1.71 13.46
C PRO A 163 10.41 -3.16 13.64
N ARG A 164 9.15 -3.41 14.01
CA ARG A 164 8.56 -4.77 14.02
C ARG A 164 8.17 -5.24 12.62
N ASN A 165 8.06 -4.30 11.68
CA ASN A 165 7.90 -4.58 10.27
C ASN A 165 9.29 -4.76 9.63
N THR A 166 10.10 -5.64 10.22
CA THR A 166 11.44 -6.05 9.74
C THR A 166 11.40 -6.71 8.36
N LEU A 167 10.19 -6.95 7.82
CA LEU A 167 9.96 -7.45 6.47
C LEU A 167 10.70 -6.64 5.40
N PHE A 168 11.08 -5.38 5.62
CA PHE A 168 11.88 -4.66 4.62
C PHE A 168 13.38 -4.57 4.93
N GLU A 169 13.78 -4.78 6.18
CA GLU A 169 15.20 -4.66 6.58
C GLU A 169 15.97 -5.96 6.42
N GLN A 170 15.32 -7.12 6.57
CA GLN A 170 15.97 -8.43 6.38
C GLN A 170 16.03 -8.89 4.91
N ASP A 171 15.46 -8.10 4.00
CA ASP A 171 14.86 -8.64 2.80
C ASP A 171 15.00 -7.64 1.61
N SER A 172 16.17 -7.00 1.52
CA SER A 172 16.66 -6.44 0.24
C SER A 172 16.67 -7.49 -0.89
N GLU A 173 16.45 -8.77 -0.56
CA GLU A 173 16.23 -9.90 -1.45
C GLU A 173 14.76 -10.08 -1.93
N TYR A 174 13.76 -9.34 -1.43
CA TYR A 174 12.32 -9.57 -1.76
C TYR A 174 11.94 -9.40 -3.23
N PHE A 175 12.79 -8.74 -4.01
CA PHE A 175 12.62 -8.66 -5.45
C PHE A 175 13.71 -9.47 -6.14
N PRO A 176 13.71 -10.81 -6.11
CA PRO A 176 14.36 -11.58 -7.18
C PRO A 176 13.45 -11.46 -8.41
N ALA A 177 13.30 -10.21 -8.86
CA ALA A 177 12.21 -9.80 -9.70
C ALA A 177 12.69 -9.78 -11.14
N ARG A 178 11.92 -10.44 -12.02
CA ARG A 178 12.10 -10.35 -13.46
C ARG A 178 11.43 -9.06 -13.93
N LEU A 179 11.99 -7.94 -13.52
CA LEU A 179 11.56 -6.60 -13.92
C LEU A 179 12.63 -6.05 -14.87
N PRO A 180 12.67 -6.50 -16.15
CA PRO A 180 13.75 -6.15 -17.08
C PRO A 180 13.84 -4.65 -17.35
N SER A 181 12.76 -3.90 -17.10
CA SER A 181 12.70 -2.45 -17.27
C SER A 181 12.95 -1.67 -15.97
N LEU A 182 13.18 -2.33 -14.84
CA LEU A 182 13.30 -1.66 -13.54
C LEU A 182 14.53 -0.74 -13.52
N GLN A 183 14.28 0.53 -13.22
CA GLN A 183 15.30 1.57 -13.11
C GLN A 183 15.52 1.99 -11.67
N ARG A 184 14.46 2.06 -10.86
CA ARG A 184 14.55 2.52 -9.47
C ARG A 184 13.53 1.85 -8.57
N LEU A 185 13.99 1.49 -7.38
CA LEU A 185 13.19 1.12 -6.22
C LEU A 185 13.45 2.15 -5.13
N ARG A 186 12.38 2.72 -4.55
CA ARG A 186 12.49 3.74 -3.51
C ARG A 186 11.45 3.51 -2.40
N ARG A 187 11.83 3.80 -1.16
CA ARG A 187 10.96 3.82 0.01
C ARG A 187 10.36 5.22 0.17
N LEU A 188 9.11 5.29 0.57
CA LEU A 188 8.40 6.53 0.91
C LEU A 188 8.03 6.45 2.38
N ASP A 189 8.35 7.48 3.15
CA ASP A 189 8.01 7.57 4.57
C ASP A 189 6.49 7.68 4.76
N GLY A 190 5.84 6.55 5.00
CA GLY A 190 4.41 6.39 5.22
C GLY A 190 4.00 6.40 6.69
N ARG A 191 4.89 6.77 7.62
CA ARG A 191 4.53 6.98 9.04
C ARG A 191 3.41 8.00 9.17
N THR A 192 2.63 7.91 10.25
CA THR A 192 1.58 8.92 10.56
C THR A 192 2.11 10.35 10.58
N ALA A 193 3.36 10.51 11.03
CA ALA A 193 4.05 11.79 11.11
C ALA A 193 4.96 12.09 9.89
N GLY A 194 5.10 11.13 8.97
CA GLY A 194 5.96 11.19 7.79
C GLY A 194 5.35 12.03 6.67
N LEU A 195 5.40 11.49 5.45
CA LEU A 195 4.88 12.16 4.26
C LEU A 195 3.34 12.28 4.33
N PRO A 196 2.77 13.49 4.12
CA PRO A 196 1.33 13.73 4.12
C PRO A 196 0.54 12.74 3.26
N PRO A 197 -0.53 12.16 3.82
CA PRO A 197 -1.20 11.02 3.19
C PRO A 197 -2.05 11.34 1.95
N HIS A 198 -2.39 12.61 1.76
CA HIS A 198 -3.23 13.08 0.65
C HIS A 198 -2.39 13.59 -0.54
N THR A 199 -1.07 13.68 -0.36
CA THR A 199 -0.16 14.16 -1.39
C THR A 199 0.34 12.97 -2.20
N ASP A 200 0.24 13.10 -3.51
CA ASP A 200 0.80 12.11 -4.43
C ASP A 200 2.30 12.33 -4.61
N TRP A 201 3.07 11.95 -3.59
CA TRP A 201 4.51 12.16 -3.51
C TRP A 201 5.29 11.67 -4.73
N PRO A 202 4.96 10.52 -5.33
CA PRO A 202 5.62 10.09 -6.56
C PRO A 202 5.39 11.01 -7.77
N SER A 203 4.31 11.79 -7.79
CA SER A 203 4.10 12.83 -8.80
C SER A 203 4.78 14.16 -8.45
N VAL A 204 4.86 14.49 -7.15
CA VAL A 204 5.53 15.73 -6.67
C VAL A 204 7.05 15.62 -6.82
N LEU A 205 7.62 14.46 -6.44
CA LEU A 205 9.05 14.14 -6.55
C LEU A 205 9.22 12.84 -7.34
N PRO A 206 9.18 12.93 -8.68
CA PRO A 206 9.21 11.75 -9.53
C PRO A 206 10.46 10.89 -9.40
N PRO A 207 10.32 9.57 -9.54
CA PRO A 207 11.45 8.64 -9.43
C PRO A 207 12.44 8.75 -10.61
N TRP A 208 12.10 9.44 -11.71
CA TRP A 208 13.04 9.74 -12.80
C TRP A 208 13.82 11.04 -12.61
N MET A 209 13.57 11.79 -11.54
CA MET A 209 14.36 12.96 -11.22
C MET A 209 15.82 12.54 -10.99
N GLN A 210 16.75 13.23 -11.66
CA GLN A 210 18.18 13.03 -11.43
C GLN A 210 18.50 13.51 -10.01
N LEU A 211 19.00 12.60 -9.20
CA LEU A 211 19.51 12.91 -7.88
C LEU A 211 21.02 13.02 -7.99
N ALA A 212 21.59 13.97 -7.28
CA ALA A 212 23.03 13.94 -7.01
C ALA A 212 23.37 12.67 -6.23
N ASP A 213 24.67 12.34 -6.13
CA ASP A 213 25.13 11.25 -5.26
C ASP A 213 24.85 11.51 -3.76
N THR A 214 24.36 12.72 -3.44
CA THR A 214 24.03 13.19 -2.10
C THR A 214 22.52 13.39 -1.91
N GLU A 215 22.11 13.55 -0.65
CA GLU A 215 20.74 13.95 -0.31
C GLU A 215 20.36 15.30 -0.93
N GLN A 216 19.09 15.42 -1.33
CA GLN A 216 18.51 16.68 -1.80
C GLN A 216 17.32 17.06 -0.93
N GLU A 217 17.29 18.32 -0.50
CA GLU A 217 16.24 18.88 0.35
C GLU A 217 15.25 19.72 -0.49
N TYR A 218 13.97 19.57 -0.19
CA TYR A 218 12.86 20.24 -0.85
C TYR A 218 11.90 20.84 0.17
N HIS A 219 11.45 22.07 -0.08
CA HIS A 219 10.37 22.70 0.68
C HIS A 219 9.06 22.57 -0.10
N TYR A 220 8.08 21.86 0.47
CA TYR A 220 6.77 21.67 -0.16
C TYR A 220 5.66 22.00 0.83
N SER A 221 4.81 22.98 0.53
CA SER A 221 3.65 23.33 1.38
C SER A 221 3.97 23.50 2.87
N GLY A 222 5.13 24.06 3.20
CA GLY A 222 5.57 24.30 4.58
C GLY A 222 6.22 23.11 5.29
N ILE A 223 6.40 21.97 4.64
CA ILE A 223 7.18 20.84 5.19
C ILE A 223 8.54 20.73 4.49
N ILE A 224 9.50 20.08 5.16
CA ILE A 224 10.83 19.83 4.63
C ILE A 224 10.94 18.35 4.29
N VAL A 225 11.21 18.05 3.02
CA VAL A 225 11.34 16.69 2.50
C VAL A 225 12.76 16.48 2.03
N ARG A 226 13.37 15.37 2.41
CA ARG A 226 14.65 14.91 1.86
C ARG A 226 14.45 13.71 0.98
N GLN A 227 15.23 13.69 -0.10
CA GLN A 227 15.28 12.59 -1.04
C GLN A 227 16.71 12.09 -1.15
N THR A 228 16.89 10.80 -0.93
CA THR A 228 18.08 10.03 -1.30
C THR A 228 17.75 9.17 -2.53
N PRO A 229 18.73 8.48 -3.14
CA PRO A 229 18.46 7.55 -4.23
C PRO A 229 17.40 6.48 -3.91
N THR A 230 17.26 6.09 -2.64
CA THR A 230 16.44 4.97 -2.19
C THR A 230 15.34 5.36 -1.21
N LEU A 231 15.30 6.59 -0.69
CA LEU A 231 14.34 7.00 0.33
C LEU A 231 13.81 8.42 0.09
N LEU A 232 12.52 8.62 0.31
CA LEU A 232 11.88 9.91 0.41
C LEU A 232 11.23 10.06 1.78
N TYR A 233 11.64 11.06 2.56
CA TYR A 233 11.21 11.21 3.94
C TYR A 233 11.02 12.67 4.36
N ARG A 234 10.18 12.86 5.39
CA ARG A 234 9.93 14.18 5.99
C ARG A 234 10.92 14.42 7.13
N VAL A 235 11.59 15.57 7.13
CA VAL A 235 12.69 15.90 8.07
C VAL A 235 12.19 16.62 9.31
N ASP A 236 11.17 17.47 9.18
CA ASP A 236 10.69 18.36 10.24
C ASP A 236 9.87 17.66 11.34
N VAL A 237 9.84 16.32 11.34
CA VAL A 237 9.05 15.49 12.27
C VAL A 237 9.87 14.35 12.88
N THR A 238 11.14 14.24 12.53
CA THR A 238 12.00 13.16 13.01
C THR A 238 12.92 13.64 14.12
N ASP A 239 12.59 13.29 15.36
CA ASP A 239 13.58 13.05 16.43
C ASP A 239 14.25 11.67 16.28
N ILE A 240 13.85 10.88 15.27
CA ILE A 240 14.39 9.55 14.97
C ILE A 240 15.55 9.71 13.98
N ASP A 241 16.75 9.35 14.43
CA ASP A 241 17.96 9.35 13.61
C ASP A 241 17.90 8.18 12.62
N TRP A 242 17.44 8.43 11.39
CA TRP A 242 17.44 7.42 10.34
C TRP A 242 18.84 6.99 9.92
N ASN A 243 19.90 7.69 10.33
CA ASN A 243 21.27 7.27 10.04
C ASN A 243 21.57 5.88 10.64
N ASP A 244 21.02 5.58 11.82
CA ASP A 244 21.17 4.26 12.46
C ASP A 244 20.57 3.11 11.60
N ALA A 245 19.54 3.40 10.79
CA ALA A 245 18.89 2.40 9.92
C ALA A 245 19.60 2.20 8.57
N VAL A 246 20.38 3.20 8.11
CA VAL A 246 21.12 3.11 6.85
C VAL A 246 22.46 2.39 7.05
N ASP A 247 23.09 2.57 8.21
CA ASP A 247 24.38 1.94 8.53
C ASP A 247 24.27 0.44 8.89
N ALA A 248 23.09 -0.03 9.30
CA ALA A 248 22.86 -1.44 9.64
C ALA A 248 22.86 -2.39 8.42
N ALA A 249 22.68 -1.88 7.21
CA ALA A 249 22.63 -2.69 5.98
C ALA A 249 24.02 -2.94 5.34
N GLY A 250 25.10 -2.37 5.91
CA GLY A 250 26.42 -2.33 5.28
C GLY A 250 27.58 -2.89 6.09
N THR A 251 27.38 -3.38 7.31
CA THR A 251 28.48 -4.02 8.05
C THR A 251 28.66 -5.44 7.56
N GLU A 252 29.50 -5.59 6.54
CA GLU A 252 30.16 -6.86 6.21
C GLU A 252 30.73 -7.46 7.49
N TYR A 253 30.03 -8.46 8.02
CA TYR A 253 30.51 -9.30 9.10
C TYR A 253 31.68 -10.13 8.53
N ASP A 254 32.88 -9.55 8.51
CA ASP A 254 34.13 -10.27 8.25
C ASP A 254 34.42 -11.14 9.48
N SER A 255 33.65 -12.22 9.59
CA SER A 255 33.82 -13.23 10.63
C SER A 255 34.99 -14.15 10.26
N SER A 256 36.18 -13.57 10.13
CA SER A 256 37.45 -14.30 10.10
C SER A 256 37.94 -14.52 11.54
N GLU A 257 37.16 -15.20 12.37
CA GLU A 257 37.66 -15.72 13.64
C GLU A 257 37.55 -17.25 13.68
N ASP A 258 38.74 -17.82 13.51
CA ASP A 258 39.19 -19.17 13.81
C ASP A 258 38.75 -19.62 15.21
N SER A 259 37.53 -20.13 15.31
CA SER A 259 37.02 -20.78 16.52
C SER A 259 37.09 -22.30 16.34
N SER A 260 38.19 -22.88 16.80
CA SER A 260 38.35 -24.32 17.01
C SER A 260 37.28 -24.85 17.97
N TYR A 261 36.19 -25.37 17.39
CA TYR A 261 35.10 -26.01 18.12
C TYR A 261 35.60 -27.30 18.77
N VAL A 262 35.79 -27.28 20.08
CA VAL A 262 35.95 -28.50 20.89
C VAL A 262 34.55 -28.97 21.29
N PRO A 263 34.10 -30.16 20.86
CA PRO A 263 32.80 -30.68 21.25
C PRO A 263 32.80 -31.00 22.76
N PRO A 264 31.78 -30.58 23.53
CA PRO A 264 31.58 -31.10 24.86
C PRO A 264 31.00 -32.52 24.78
N GLU A 265 31.65 -33.43 25.50
CA GLU A 265 31.24 -34.82 25.68
C GLU A 265 29.94 -34.91 26.50
N ASP A 266 29.03 -35.72 25.98
CA ASP A 266 27.95 -36.47 26.64
C ASP A 266 27.57 -36.05 28.08
N SER A 267 26.46 -35.33 28.21
CA SER A 267 25.68 -35.27 29.46
C SER A 267 24.26 -35.75 29.18
N ASP A 268 24.01 -36.96 29.65
CA ASP A 268 22.76 -37.68 29.74
C ASP A 268 21.84 -36.97 30.74
N ASP A 269 20.83 -36.23 30.26
CA ASP A 269 19.77 -35.68 31.11
C ASP A 269 18.40 -36.07 30.58
N SER A 270 17.83 -37.05 31.27
CA SER A 270 16.45 -37.51 31.17
C SER A 270 15.51 -36.46 31.75
N PHE A 271 14.72 -35.81 30.89
CA PHE A 271 13.58 -35.00 31.30
C PHE A 271 12.28 -35.72 30.94
N ASP A 272 11.77 -36.47 31.93
CA ASP A 272 10.36 -36.82 32.06
C ASP A 272 9.60 -35.52 32.35
N SER A 273 8.63 -35.16 31.53
CA SER A 273 7.76 -34.01 31.79
C SER A 273 6.33 -34.42 31.54
N ASP A 274 5.66 -34.70 32.66
CA ASP A 274 4.27 -35.06 32.80
C ASP A 274 3.34 -34.05 32.11
N GLU A 275 2.51 -34.58 31.22
CA GLU A 275 1.36 -33.89 30.62
C GLU A 275 0.24 -33.70 31.67
N GLU A 276 0.20 -32.57 32.36
CA GLU A 276 -1.03 -32.13 33.03
C GLU A 276 -1.92 -31.33 32.05
N ARG A 277 -2.86 -32.04 31.44
CA ARG A 277 -3.96 -31.47 30.64
C ARG A 277 -4.92 -30.71 31.57
N GLN A 278 -4.81 -29.39 31.54
CA GLN A 278 -5.76 -28.52 32.23
C GLN A 278 -7.05 -28.40 31.38
N GLU A 279 -8.07 -29.17 31.76
CA GLU A 279 -9.45 -28.99 31.27
C GLU A 279 -9.97 -27.63 31.72
N ILE A 280 -10.18 -26.71 30.78
CA ILE A 280 -10.82 -25.43 31.03
C ILE A 280 -12.31 -25.61 30.75
N ASP A 281 -13.09 -25.69 31.82
CA ASP A 281 -14.56 -25.72 31.80
C ASP A 281 -15.10 -24.28 31.63
N TYR A 282 -15.57 -23.97 30.43
CA TYR A 282 -16.23 -22.69 30.14
C TYR A 282 -17.72 -22.80 30.43
N ASP A 283 -18.08 -22.57 31.70
CA ASP A 283 -19.46 -22.34 32.13
C ASP A 283 -19.96 -21.01 31.53
N THR A 284 -20.58 -21.11 30.36
CA THR A 284 -21.21 -19.98 29.66
C THR A 284 -22.59 -19.75 30.24
N GLY A 285 -22.60 -19.05 31.38
CA GLY A 285 -23.80 -18.52 32.01
C GLY A 285 -24.60 -17.62 31.06
N LEU A 286 -25.65 -18.18 30.49
CA LEU A 286 -26.80 -17.50 29.89
C LEU A 286 -27.43 -16.55 30.91
N LEU A 287 -27.19 -15.26 30.79
CA LEU A 287 -28.03 -14.23 31.40
C LEU A 287 -28.95 -13.64 30.34
N PHE A 288 -30.15 -14.22 30.26
CA PHE A 288 -31.33 -13.50 29.84
C PHE A 288 -31.62 -12.37 30.82
N SER A 289 -31.89 -11.18 30.31
CA SER A 289 -32.72 -10.21 31.02
C SER A 289 -33.66 -9.57 30.01
N ASN A 290 -34.88 -10.06 30.07
CA ASN A 290 -36.07 -9.48 29.46
C ASN A 290 -36.48 -8.22 30.23
N GLU A 291 -37.19 -7.37 29.48
CA GLU A 291 -38.30 -6.51 29.91
C GLU A 291 -38.00 -5.22 30.70
N GLY A 292 -38.51 -4.12 30.13
CA GLY A 292 -38.72 -2.86 30.84
C GLY A 292 -39.21 -1.72 29.95
N ALA A 293 -40.52 -1.72 29.66
CA ALA A 293 -41.42 -0.59 29.32
C ALA A 293 -41.14 0.28 28.08
#